data_AF-A0A7C1DLM1-F1
#
_entry.id   AF-A0A7C1DLM1-F1
#
_cell.length_a   1.000
_cell.length_b   1.000
_cell.length_c   1.000
_cell.angle_alpha   90.00
_cell.angle_beta   90.00
_cell.angle_gamma   90.00
#
_symmetry.space_group_name_H-M   'P 1'
#
loop_
_entity.id
_entity.type
_entity.pdbx_description
1 polymer ?
#
loop_
_entity_poly.entity_id
_entity_poly.type
_entity_poly.pdbx_seq_one_letter_code
_entity_poly.pdbx_strand_id
1 'polypeptide(L)'
;MFLFLPIRTEKDTVRLPYLTMGLITLNLLIWVFTQKIVTRQMDELAAINQRLLEIEISILTESSAYRSDPASWHTLSPEEVHARFLSEGLVSTDHEAYEEWKNLIETFDEKRTGMFYNQWGYIPASPQISRMLTSLFVHGGFMHVFFNMLFLWIVGCNIEDDWKWARFLVFYLASGIAACLIHTSFSAGSTVPLIGASGAVAGVMGAFLIHHYNIKIRFWYFIWLLIRVRVGTFTVAAYVVLPFWFLQELFYARQGFATGTAHWAHVGGFAFGGLFAIVTKYLDRGESEPGSGSVSAVESQPESSLRQDFAAVTAAAGTESAAMEEVLRLETLLRKTPEDGTARLEMARLVYRRGFQGDAMIHYNRALETLFETEDVEGALNVFKEVKGLGMHQDLSESNLYHTALMLEKNGYYKAAVSIFGAYIKRFPRSPMRAGAIYRTAQILRNKLRNESLAHSAMALLRREYPDYCAQAGS
;
A
#
# COMPACT_ATOMS: atom_id res chain seq x y z
N MET A 1 -11.05 24.44 4.54
CA MET A 1 -10.02 23.56 3.94
C MET A 1 -10.26 22.13 4.39
N PHE A 2 -10.30 21.18 3.47
CA PHE A 2 -10.43 19.75 3.75
C PHE A 2 -9.15 19.06 3.27
N LEU A 3 -8.48 18.34 4.15
CA LEU A 3 -7.28 17.55 3.82
C LEU A 3 -7.50 16.12 4.28
N PHE A 4 -7.25 15.18 3.38
CA PHE A 4 -7.32 13.74 3.63
C PHE A 4 -5.97 13.12 3.26
N LEU A 5 -5.31 12.48 4.21
CA LEU A 5 -3.97 11.93 4.04
C LEU A 5 -3.96 10.45 4.42
N PRO A 6 -3.66 9.52 3.50
CA PRO A 6 -3.49 8.12 3.89
C PRO A 6 -2.24 8.00 4.78
N ILE A 7 -2.33 7.22 5.86
CA ILE A 7 -1.24 7.10 6.85
C ILE A 7 -0.66 5.69 6.87
N ARG A 8 -1.55 4.68 6.82
CA ARG A 8 -1.15 3.26 6.90
C ARG A 8 -2.27 2.35 6.39
N THR A 9 -1.90 1.14 6.01
CA THR A 9 -2.84 0.02 5.81
C THR A 9 -3.10 -0.69 7.14
N GLU A 10 -4.16 -1.49 7.21
CA GLU A 10 -4.42 -2.39 8.36
C GLU A 10 -3.60 -3.70 8.30
N LYS A 11 -2.85 -3.92 7.21
CA LYS A 11 -1.97 -5.08 7.06
C LYS A 11 -0.56 -4.72 7.52
N ASP A 12 -0.17 -5.26 8.67
CA ASP A 12 1.22 -5.20 9.10
C ASP A 12 2.09 -6.07 8.18
N THR A 13 3.30 -5.59 7.88
CA THR A 13 4.31 -6.36 7.13
C THR A 13 4.99 -7.37 8.04
N VAL A 14 5.18 -8.59 7.55
CA VAL A 14 5.91 -9.63 8.29
C VAL A 14 7.41 -9.40 8.20
N ARG A 15 7.92 -9.04 7.01
CA ARG A 15 9.34 -8.73 6.78
C ARG A 15 9.60 -7.23 6.83
N LEU A 16 10.83 -6.88 7.21
CA LEU A 16 11.34 -5.53 7.05
C LEU A 16 11.42 -5.19 5.54
N PRO A 17 10.76 -4.10 5.08
CA PRO A 17 10.68 -3.75 3.67
C PRO A 17 11.93 -2.97 3.24
N TYR A 18 13.08 -3.65 3.25
CA TYR A 18 14.39 -3.03 3.00
C TYR A 18 14.46 -2.35 1.63
N LEU A 19 13.84 -2.92 0.61
CA LEU A 19 13.89 -2.34 -0.73
C LEU A 19 13.00 -1.10 -0.83
N THR A 20 11.80 -1.12 -0.25
CA THR A 20 10.91 0.04 -0.18
C THR A 20 11.60 1.18 0.58
N MET A 21 12.21 0.89 1.73
CA MET A 21 13.02 1.86 2.48
C MET A 21 14.21 2.37 1.68
N GLY A 22 14.90 1.49 0.96
CA GLY A 22 16.05 1.82 0.11
C GLY A 22 15.66 2.73 -1.06
N LEU A 23 14.57 2.43 -1.76
CA LEU A 23 14.01 3.26 -2.83
C LEU A 23 13.60 4.62 -2.29
N ILE A 24 12.94 4.67 -1.13
CA ILE A 24 12.56 5.94 -0.50
C ILE A 24 13.80 6.78 -0.18
N THR A 25 14.78 6.18 0.47
CA THR A 25 16.03 6.84 0.86
C THR A 25 16.77 7.37 -0.36
N LEU A 26 16.90 6.54 -1.41
CA LEU A 26 17.58 6.93 -2.65
C LEU A 26 16.90 8.13 -3.32
N ASN A 27 15.57 8.11 -3.43
CA ASN A 27 14.80 9.21 -4.00
C ASN A 27 14.95 10.51 -3.20
N LEU A 28 14.90 10.42 -1.87
CA LEU A 28 15.09 11.58 -0.98
C LEU A 28 16.51 12.14 -1.10
N LEU A 29 17.53 11.28 -1.13
CA LEU A 29 18.92 11.72 -1.31
C LEU A 29 19.10 12.44 -2.65
N ILE A 30 18.65 11.83 -3.75
CA ILE A 30 18.74 12.45 -5.08
C ILE A 30 18.04 13.81 -5.08
N TRP A 31 16.83 13.90 -4.54
CA TRP A 31 16.10 15.17 -4.46
C TRP A 31 16.84 16.21 -3.61
N VAL A 32 17.38 15.84 -2.44
CA VAL A 32 18.12 16.75 -1.57
C VAL A 32 19.36 17.33 -2.25
N PHE A 33 20.12 16.50 -2.99
CA PHE A 33 21.35 16.94 -3.67
C PHE A 33 21.08 17.70 -4.98
N THR A 34 19.93 17.50 -5.61
CA THR A 34 19.63 18.08 -6.92
C THR A 34 18.74 19.32 -6.84
N GLN A 35 17.91 19.47 -5.81
CA GLN A 35 16.94 20.57 -5.71
C GLN A 35 17.58 21.95 -5.85
N LYS A 36 18.76 22.20 -5.26
CA LYS A 36 19.43 23.52 -5.36
C LYS A 36 19.91 23.81 -6.78
N ILE A 37 20.38 22.79 -7.48
CA ILE A 37 20.84 22.91 -8.87
C ILE A 37 19.64 23.23 -9.76
N VAL A 38 18.56 22.46 -9.60
CA VAL A 38 17.32 22.65 -10.35
C VAL A 38 16.74 24.03 -10.11
N THR A 39 16.54 24.45 -8.85
CA THR A 39 15.92 25.75 -8.54
C THR A 39 16.72 26.88 -9.18
N ARG A 40 18.05 26.85 -9.07
CA ARG A 40 18.91 27.83 -9.74
C ARG A 40 18.74 27.82 -11.26
N GLN A 41 18.71 26.65 -11.90
CA GLN A 41 18.52 26.56 -13.35
C GLN A 41 17.15 27.11 -13.77
N MET A 42 16.10 26.84 -12.99
CA MET A 42 14.76 27.37 -13.25
C MET A 42 14.69 28.89 -13.09
N ASP A 43 15.32 29.45 -12.04
CA ASP A 43 15.37 30.89 -11.82
C ASP A 43 16.14 31.61 -12.96
N GLU A 44 17.28 31.05 -13.39
CA GLU A 44 18.05 31.58 -14.52
C GLU A 44 17.25 31.54 -15.83
N LEU A 45 16.56 30.42 -16.11
CA LEU A 45 15.75 30.26 -17.32
C LEU A 45 14.52 31.18 -17.30
N ALA A 46 13.88 31.34 -16.14
CA ALA A 46 12.74 32.24 -15.98
C ALA A 46 13.11 33.71 -16.21
N ALA A 47 14.29 34.14 -15.73
CA ALA A 47 14.79 35.49 -15.97
C ALA A 47 15.03 35.76 -17.46
N ILE A 48 15.60 34.79 -18.19
CA ILE A 48 15.81 34.89 -19.64
C ILE A 48 14.46 34.92 -20.36
N ASN A 49 13.54 34.03 -20.01
CA ASN A 49 12.21 33.97 -20.61
C ASN A 49 11.43 35.27 -20.40
N GLN A 50 11.53 35.88 -19.21
CA GLN A 50 10.90 37.16 -18.93
C GLN A 50 11.45 38.25 -19.84
N ARG A 51 12.78 38.36 -19.95
CA ARG A 51 13.41 39.37 -20.82
C ARG A 51 13.06 39.16 -22.29
N LEU A 52 13.01 37.90 -22.72
CA LEU A 52 12.62 37.53 -24.06
C LEU A 52 11.17 37.96 -24.36
N LEU A 53 10.22 37.65 -23.46
CA LEU A 53 8.82 38.07 -23.57
C LEU A 53 8.66 39.60 -23.59
N GLU A 54 9.45 40.35 -22.81
CA GLU A 54 9.43 41.82 -22.84
C GLU A 54 9.75 42.37 -24.24
N ILE A 55 10.79 41.82 -24.89
CA ILE A 55 11.19 42.21 -26.26
C ILE A 55 10.13 41.76 -27.28
N GLU A 56 9.63 40.54 -27.16
CA GLU A 56 8.62 40.00 -28.09
C GLU A 56 7.32 40.79 -28.03
N ILE A 57 6.86 41.15 -26.83
CA ILE A 57 5.67 41.98 -26.63
C ILE A 57 5.89 43.38 -27.20
N SER A 58 7.07 44.01 -26.99
CA SER A 58 7.32 45.34 -27.55
C SER A 58 7.23 45.32 -29.09
N ILE A 59 7.86 44.35 -29.73
CA ILE A 59 7.84 44.19 -31.19
C ILE A 59 6.43 43.86 -31.68
N LEU A 60 5.73 42.95 -30.99
CA LEU A 60 4.37 42.54 -31.33
C LEU A 60 3.43 43.75 -31.31
N THR A 61 3.47 44.58 -30.27
CA THR A 61 2.56 45.74 -30.15
C THR A 61 2.74 46.77 -31.27
N GLU A 62 3.91 46.83 -31.90
CA GLU A 62 4.18 47.69 -33.04
C GLU A 62 3.83 47.03 -34.38
N SER A 63 3.67 45.71 -34.44
CA SER A 63 3.40 44.96 -35.67
C SER A 63 2.02 45.23 -36.27
N SER A 64 1.90 45.07 -37.60
CA SER A 64 0.59 45.10 -38.28
C SER A 64 -0.32 43.94 -37.84
N ALA A 65 0.27 42.79 -37.51
CA ALA A 65 -0.42 41.59 -37.05
C ALA A 65 -1.19 41.85 -35.75
N TYR A 66 -0.58 42.52 -34.78
CA TYR A 66 -1.27 42.90 -33.55
C TYR A 66 -2.35 43.95 -33.80
N ARG A 67 -2.08 44.97 -34.62
CA ARG A 67 -3.06 46.03 -34.95
C ARG A 67 -4.30 45.48 -35.65
N SER A 68 -4.18 44.43 -36.46
CA SER A 68 -5.29 43.83 -37.18
C SER A 68 -6.25 43.02 -36.29
N ASP A 69 -5.73 42.35 -35.25
CA ASP A 69 -6.54 41.54 -34.34
C ASP A 69 -5.90 41.40 -32.96
N PRO A 70 -5.97 42.45 -32.11
CA PRO A 70 -5.40 42.42 -30.76
C PRO A 70 -6.04 41.33 -29.88
N ALA A 71 -7.34 41.07 -30.07
CA ALA A 71 -8.10 40.14 -29.25
C ALA A 71 -7.56 38.70 -29.36
N SER A 72 -7.13 38.30 -30.57
CA SER A 72 -6.53 36.97 -30.79
C SER A 72 -5.24 36.72 -30.02
N TRP A 73 -4.50 37.77 -29.65
CA TRP A 73 -3.25 37.66 -28.90
C TRP A 73 -3.49 37.65 -27.39
N HIS A 74 -4.51 38.35 -26.90
CA HIS A 74 -4.85 38.40 -25.47
C HIS A 74 -5.42 37.09 -24.93
N THR A 75 -5.89 36.20 -25.80
CA THR A 75 -6.37 34.87 -25.41
C THR A 75 -5.26 33.83 -25.28
N LEU A 76 -4.04 34.15 -25.71
CA LEU A 76 -2.90 33.23 -25.71
C LEU A 76 -2.19 33.25 -24.36
N SER A 77 -1.74 32.08 -23.92
CA SER A 77 -0.76 31.94 -22.85
C SER A 77 0.61 32.52 -23.27
N PRO A 78 1.50 32.87 -22.32
CA PRO A 78 2.83 33.38 -22.65
C PRO A 78 3.64 32.46 -23.60
N GLU A 79 3.48 31.14 -23.46
CA GLU A 79 4.14 30.14 -24.31
C GLU A 79 3.57 30.13 -25.74
N GLU A 80 2.27 30.32 -25.89
CA GLU A 80 1.59 30.43 -27.19
C GLU A 80 1.90 31.75 -27.88
N VAL A 81 2.06 32.85 -27.12
CA VAL A 81 2.52 34.14 -27.67
C VAL A 81 3.91 33.97 -28.28
N HIS A 82 4.85 33.37 -27.55
CA HIS A 82 6.20 33.10 -28.03
C HIS A 82 6.21 32.23 -29.29
N ALA A 83 5.49 31.10 -29.28
CA ALA A 83 5.43 30.19 -30.43
C ALA A 83 4.82 30.85 -31.67
N ARG A 84 3.75 31.64 -31.49
CA ARG A 84 3.10 32.36 -32.59
C ARG A 84 4.00 33.47 -33.14
N PHE A 85 4.65 34.22 -32.26
CA PHE A 85 5.60 35.28 -32.62
C PHE A 85 6.72 34.76 -33.53
N LEU A 86 7.31 33.61 -33.18
CA LEU A 86 8.30 32.92 -34.00
C LEU A 86 7.71 32.47 -35.34
N SER A 87 6.52 31.88 -35.34
CA SER A 87 5.87 31.35 -36.55
C SER A 87 5.50 32.45 -37.56
N GLU A 88 5.13 33.63 -37.07
CA GLU A 88 4.79 34.79 -37.90
C GLU A 88 6.03 35.59 -38.33
N GLY A 89 7.22 35.26 -37.82
CA GLY A 89 8.48 35.89 -38.21
C GLY A 89 8.49 37.40 -37.94
N LEU A 90 7.90 37.82 -36.82
CA LEU A 90 7.66 39.25 -36.51
C LEU A 90 8.95 40.03 -36.20
N VAL A 91 10.04 39.34 -35.93
CA VAL A 91 11.37 39.93 -35.72
C VAL A 91 12.14 40.03 -37.03
N SER A 92 12.38 41.28 -37.47
CA SER A 92 13.26 41.61 -38.60
C SER A 92 14.72 41.68 -38.14
N THR A 93 15.65 41.29 -39.01
CA THR A 93 17.11 41.48 -38.82
C THR A 93 17.51 42.94 -38.62
N ASP A 94 16.68 43.87 -39.07
CA ASP A 94 16.94 45.31 -39.02
C ASP A 94 16.40 45.96 -37.74
N HIS A 95 15.70 45.19 -36.88
CA HIS A 95 15.12 45.69 -35.64
C HIS A 95 16.21 45.93 -34.57
N GLU A 96 16.13 47.03 -33.80
CA GLU A 96 17.16 47.39 -32.81
C GLU A 96 17.38 46.31 -31.74
N ALA A 97 16.32 45.59 -31.37
CA ALA A 97 16.35 44.50 -30.41
C ALA A 97 16.71 43.13 -31.02
N TYR A 98 16.95 43.03 -32.34
CA TYR A 98 17.19 41.74 -33.03
C TYR A 98 18.35 40.96 -32.44
N GLU A 99 19.52 41.60 -32.28
CA GLU A 99 20.72 40.93 -31.76
C GLU A 99 20.56 40.52 -30.29
N GLU A 100 19.89 41.33 -29.46
CA GLU A 100 19.59 40.96 -28.07
C GLU A 100 18.64 39.76 -28.03
N TRP A 101 17.53 39.82 -28.79
CA TRP A 101 16.55 38.75 -28.88
C TRP A 101 17.17 37.44 -29.38
N LYS A 102 17.99 37.50 -30.43
CA LYS A 102 18.67 36.33 -31.00
C LYS A 102 19.60 35.67 -29.98
N ASN A 103 20.41 36.46 -29.28
CA ASN A 103 21.28 35.93 -28.24
C ASN A 103 20.48 35.32 -27.08
N LEU A 104 19.37 35.95 -26.69
CA LEU A 104 18.50 35.44 -25.63
C LEU A 104 17.82 34.14 -26.01
N ILE A 105 17.29 34.00 -27.24
CA ILE A 105 16.61 32.77 -27.67
C ILE A 105 17.60 31.61 -27.81
N GLU A 106 18.80 31.86 -28.35
CA GLU A 106 19.87 30.85 -28.41
C GLU A 106 20.30 30.41 -27.01
N THR A 107 20.50 31.36 -26.10
CA THR A 107 20.85 31.08 -24.69
C THR A 107 19.71 30.37 -23.96
N PHE A 108 18.45 30.74 -24.24
CA PHE A 108 17.27 30.12 -23.68
C PHE A 108 17.20 28.65 -24.08
N ASP A 109 17.35 28.33 -25.36
CA ASP A 109 17.33 26.95 -25.85
C ASP A 109 18.51 26.12 -25.33
N GLU A 110 19.72 26.70 -25.27
CA GLU A 110 20.89 26.06 -24.68
C GLU A 110 20.64 25.71 -23.19
N LYS A 111 20.20 26.68 -22.39
CA LYS A 111 19.92 26.46 -20.97
C LYS A 111 18.76 25.51 -20.74
N ARG A 112 17.69 25.63 -21.54
CA ARG A 112 16.53 24.75 -21.48
C ARG A 112 16.96 23.31 -21.74
N THR A 113 17.70 23.04 -22.80
CA THR A 113 18.18 21.68 -23.12
C THR A 113 19.20 21.15 -22.10
N GLY A 114 20.02 22.03 -21.52
CA GLY A 114 20.97 21.73 -20.45
C GLY A 114 20.37 21.55 -19.05
N MET A 115 19.06 21.75 -18.86
CA MET A 115 18.42 21.58 -17.56
C MET A 115 18.53 20.15 -17.05
N PHE A 116 18.68 20.01 -15.72
CA PHE A 116 18.75 18.71 -15.05
C PHE A 116 17.54 17.81 -15.39
N TYR A 117 16.32 18.37 -15.43
CA TYR A 117 15.12 17.63 -15.83
C TYR A 117 15.15 17.17 -17.29
N ASN A 118 15.76 17.95 -18.19
CA ASN A 118 15.90 17.60 -19.59
C ASN A 118 17.07 16.64 -19.87
N GLN A 119 17.95 16.43 -18.91
CA GLN A 119 19.01 15.42 -18.99
C GLN A 119 18.54 14.07 -18.42
N TRP A 120 17.84 14.10 -17.29
CA TRP A 120 17.53 12.90 -16.49
C TRP A 120 16.05 12.50 -16.44
N GLY A 121 15.14 13.38 -16.84
CA GLY A 121 13.72 13.03 -17.03
C GLY A 121 13.50 12.30 -18.35
N TYR A 122 12.35 11.65 -18.54
CA TYR A 122 12.01 10.95 -19.78
C TYR A 122 11.28 11.91 -20.75
N ILE A 123 11.75 12.07 -21.99
CA ILE A 123 11.09 12.93 -22.98
C ILE A 123 10.39 12.04 -24.03
N PRO A 124 9.04 12.08 -24.13
CA PRO A 124 8.30 11.29 -25.11
C PRO A 124 8.74 11.49 -26.57
N ALA A 125 9.07 12.72 -26.96
CA ALA A 125 9.56 13.07 -28.30
C ALA A 125 10.97 12.52 -28.62
N SER A 126 11.74 12.11 -27.62
CA SER A 126 13.08 11.52 -27.78
C SER A 126 13.25 10.34 -26.82
N PRO A 127 12.57 9.21 -27.09
CA PRO A 127 12.45 8.12 -26.14
C PRO A 127 13.80 7.42 -25.95
N GLN A 128 14.26 7.35 -24.70
CA GLN A 128 15.49 6.64 -24.32
C GLN A 128 15.22 5.77 -23.10
N ILE A 129 15.61 4.49 -23.16
CA ILE A 129 15.37 3.52 -22.06
C ILE A 129 16.09 3.95 -20.78
N SER A 130 17.32 4.46 -20.89
CA SER A 130 18.07 5.01 -19.75
C SER A 130 17.30 6.14 -19.04
N ARG A 131 16.59 6.96 -19.81
CA ARG A 131 15.78 8.07 -19.32
C ARG A 131 14.45 7.62 -18.71
N MET A 132 13.89 6.50 -19.17
CA MET A 132 12.74 5.86 -18.51
C MET A 132 13.09 5.34 -17.11
N LEU A 133 14.33 4.91 -16.90
CA LEU A 133 14.80 4.44 -15.60
C LEU A 133 15.21 5.58 -14.67
N THR A 134 15.98 6.54 -15.18
CA THR A 134 16.47 7.67 -14.39
C THR A 134 15.34 8.62 -13.98
N SER A 135 14.31 8.80 -14.82
CA SER A 135 13.15 9.63 -14.50
C SER A 135 12.42 9.21 -13.23
N LEU A 136 12.44 7.91 -12.88
CA LEU A 136 11.83 7.38 -11.65
C LEU A 136 12.43 7.96 -10.37
N PHE A 137 13.63 8.53 -10.46
CA PHE A 137 14.36 9.04 -9.31
C PHE A 137 14.43 10.58 -9.26
N VAL A 138 14.06 11.25 -10.35
CA VAL A 138 14.07 12.71 -10.47
C VAL A 138 12.74 13.27 -10.00
N HIS A 139 12.74 14.27 -9.11
CA HIS A 139 11.50 14.80 -8.54
C HIS A 139 11.39 16.33 -8.63
N GLY A 140 10.16 16.78 -8.88
CA GLY A 140 9.75 18.19 -9.00
C GLY A 140 9.24 18.78 -7.70
N GLY A 141 10.10 19.41 -6.90
CA GLY A 141 9.70 20.05 -5.65
C GLY A 141 9.33 19.08 -4.51
N PHE A 142 9.08 19.65 -3.32
CA PHE A 142 8.92 18.88 -2.08
C PHE A 142 7.66 18.02 -2.06
N MET A 143 6.50 18.60 -2.40
CA MET A 143 5.23 17.86 -2.34
C MET A 143 5.22 16.66 -3.29
N HIS A 144 5.88 16.78 -4.44
CA HIS A 144 5.97 15.69 -5.40
C HIS A 144 6.75 14.50 -4.85
N VAL A 145 7.96 14.70 -4.31
CA VAL A 145 8.73 13.59 -3.70
C VAL A 145 8.02 13.07 -2.44
N PHE A 146 7.47 13.95 -1.61
CA PHE A 146 6.77 13.56 -0.39
C PHE A 146 5.63 12.58 -0.67
N PHE A 147 4.72 12.92 -1.60
CA PHE A 147 3.59 12.04 -1.89
C PHE A 147 4.01 10.75 -2.58
N ASN A 148 4.99 10.77 -3.48
CA ASN A 148 5.52 9.55 -4.09
C ASN A 148 6.02 8.57 -3.02
N MET A 149 6.83 9.07 -2.08
CA MET A 149 7.39 8.23 -1.02
C MET A 149 6.33 7.80 -0.01
N LEU A 150 5.35 8.66 0.29
CA LEU A 150 4.22 8.32 1.16
C LEU A 150 3.39 7.16 0.56
N PHE A 151 2.98 7.27 -0.71
CA PHE A 151 2.20 6.23 -1.36
C PHE A 151 3.02 4.94 -1.49
N LEU A 152 4.30 5.04 -1.87
CA LEU A 152 5.19 3.89 -1.92
C LEU A 152 5.32 3.21 -0.54
N TRP A 153 5.42 3.97 0.54
CA TRP A 153 5.47 3.41 1.90
C TRP A 153 4.17 2.68 2.27
N ILE A 154 3.01 3.26 1.93
CA ILE A 154 1.70 2.73 2.34
C ILE A 154 1.38 1.41 1.64
N VAL A 155 1.66 1.29 0.34
CA VAL A 155 1.31 0.08 -0.43
C VAL A 155 2.51 -0.81 -0.76
N GLY A 156 3.70 -0.23 -0.95
CA GLY A 156 4.90 -0.95 -1.39
C GLY A 156 5.42 -1.93 -0.36
N CYS A 157 5.38 -1.58 0.92
CA CYS A 157 5.77 -2.47 2.01
C CYS A 157 5.02 -3.80 1.97
N ASN A 158 3.71 -3.79 1.69
CA ASN A 158 2.91 -5.01 1.62
C ASN A 158 3.19 -5.84 0.35
N ILE A 159 3.49 -5.20 -0.78
CA ILE A 159 3.83 -5.90 -2.04
C ILE A 159 5.24 -6.48 -1.99
N GLU A 160 6.20 -5.77 -1.38
CA GLU A 160 7.53 -6.32 -1.13
C GLU A 160 7.47 -7.54 -0.21
N ASP A 161 6.62 -7.53 0.81
CA ASP A 161 6.44 -8.67 1.71
C ASP A 161 5.93 -9.92 0.96
N ASP A 162 4.96 -9.72 0.05
CA ASP A 162 4.38 -10.77 -0.79
C ASP A 162 5.38 -11.31 -1.83
N TRP A 163 6.12 -10.43 -2.51
CA TRP A 163 6.95 -10.78 -3.67
C TRP A 163 8.45 -10.92 -3.38
N LYS A 164 8.89 -10.53 -2.18
CA LYS A 164 10.31 -10.37 -1.81
C LYS A 164 10.99 -9.28 -2.62
N TRP A 165 12.16 -8.86 -2.14
CA TRP A 165 12.92 -7.74 -2.69
C TRP A 165 13.22 -7.87 -4.21
N ALA A 166 13.65 -9.05 -4.67
CA ALA A 166 14.12 -9.20 -6.06
C ALA A 166 12.98 -9.05 -7.08
N ARG A 167 11.84 -9.73 -6.87
CA ARG A 167 10.68 -9.61 -7.76
C ARG A 167 10.05 -8.23 -7.66
N PHE A 168 9.99 -7.66 -6.45
CA PHE A 168 9.48 -6.29 -6.25
C PHE A 168 10.33 -5.25 -7.00
N LEU A 169 11.65 -5.37 -7.00
CA LEU A 169 12.53 -4.45 -7.75
C LEU A 169 12.26 -4.48 -9.26
N VAL A 170 12.26 -5.69 -9.84
CA VAL A 170 12.02 -5.87 -11.28
C VAL A 170 10.64 -5.35 -11.65
N PHE A 171 9.63 -5.67 -10.84
CA PHE A 171 8.27 -5.18 -11.01
C PHE A 171 8.18 -3.64 -10.94
N TYR A 172 8.82 -3.02 -9.94
CA TYR A 172 8.79 -1.58 -9.75
C TYR A 172 9.38 -0.85 -10.96
N LEU A 173 10.54 -1.31 -11.45
CA LEU A 173 11.19 -0.74 -12.64
C LEU A 173 10.35 -0.99 -13.91
N ALA A 174 9.81 -2.21 -14.08
CA ALA A 174 8.96 -2.53 -15.22
C ALA A 174 7.67 -1.68 -15.24
N SER A 175 7.07 -1.43 -14.07
CA SER A 175 5.90 -0.55 -13.93
C SER A 175 6.22 0.88 -14.34
N GLY A 176 7.40 1.38 -13.97
CA GLY A 176 7.90 2.68 -14.40
C GLY A 176 8.09 2.80 -15.92
N ILE A 177 8.69 1.77 -16.53
CA ILE A 177 8.86 1.69 -17.99
C ILE A 177 7.49 1.63 -18.69
N ALA A 178 6.59 0.78 -18.22
CA ALA A 178 5.25 0.64 -18.78
C ALA A 178 4.46 1.96 -18.70
N ALA A 179 4.56 2.67 -17.57
CA ALA A 179 3.98 4.00 -17.41
C ALA A 179 4.53 5.01 -18.44
N CYS A 180 5.86 5.03 -18.66
CA CYS A 180 6.48 5.90 -19.68
C CYS A 180 5.99 5.55 -21.10
N LEU A 181 5.91 4.27 -21.44
CA LEU A 181 5.47 3.81 -22.76
C LEU A 181 4.00 4.16 -23.02
N ILE A 182 3.13 3.94 -22.04
CA ILE A 182 1.70 4.27 -22.16
C ILE A 182 1.51 5.78 -22.21
N HIS A 183 2.26 6.56 -21.43
CA HIS A 183 2.21 8.02 -21.58
C HIS A 183 2.63 8.46 -22.99
N THR A 184 3.69 7.87 -23.53
CA THR A 184 4.21 8.18 -24.87
C THR A 184 3.19 7.87 -25.96
N SER A 185 2.39 6.80 -25.85
CA SER A 185 1.38 6.49 -26.87
C SER A 185 0.29 7.57 -27.01
N PHE A 186 0.08 8.39 -25.97
CA PHE A 186 -0.87 9.51 -25.99
C PHE A 186 -0.20 10.89 -26.11
N SER A 187 1.13 10.97 -26.02
CA SER A 187 1.88 12.24 -25.97
C SER A 187 3.22 12.17 -26.68
N ALA A 188 3.33 11.38 -27.75
CA ALA A 188 4.59 11.10 -28.44
C ALA A 188 5.35 12.35 -28.91
N GLY A 189 4.65 13.44 -29.23
CA GLY A 189 5.28 14.71 -29.63
C GLY A 189 5.71 15.61 -28.46
N SER A 190 5.45 15.22 -27.21
CA SER A 190 5.75 16.05 -26.04
C SER A 190 7.25 16.15 -25.79
N THR A 191 7.73 17.38 -25.70
CA THR A 191 9.11 17.72 -25.31
C THR A 191 9.26 17.97 -23.81
N VAL A 192 8.15 17.92 -23.07
CA VAL A 192 8.14 18.12 -21.62
C VAL A 192 8.68 16.86 -20.92
N PRO A 193 9.70 16.98 -20.06
CA PRO A 193 10.28 15.84 -19.37
C PRO A 193 9.30 15.26 -18.33
N LEU A 194 9.01 13.97 -18.45
CA LEU A 194 8.35 13.17 -17.44
C LEU A 194 9.35 12.84 -16.32
N ILE A 195 9.02 13.21 -15.09
CA ILE A 195 9.83 12.98 -13.90
C ILE A 195 8.97 12.42 -12.77
N GLY A 196 9.58 11.64 -11.88
CA GLY A 196 8.98 11.15 -10.65
C GLY A 196 8.72 9.65 -10.66
N ALA A 197 8.71 9.07 -9.46
CA ALA A 197 8.42 7.65 -9.23
C ALA A 197 6.95 7.26 -9.52
N SER A 198 6.08 8.23 -9.80
CA SER A 198 4.63 8.07 -9.62
C SER A 198 3.99 7.05 -10.56
N GLY A 199 4.52 6.86 -11.77
CA GLY A 199 4.11 5.78 -12.66
C GLY A 199 4.40 4.39 -12.08
N ALA A 200 5.58 4.19 -11.50
CA ALA A 200 5.93 2.94 -10.83
C ALA A 200 5.09 2.73 -9.55
N VAL A 201 4.91 3.79 -8.75
CA VAL A 201 4.06 3.74 -7.55
C VAL A 201 2.60 3.45 -7.91
N ALA A 202 2.08 4.01 -9.00
CA ALA A 202 0.76 3.66 -9.52
C ALA A 202 0.67 2.18 -9.86
N GLY A 203 1.72 1.58 -10.44
CA GLY A 203 1.81 0.13 -10.63
C GLY A 203 1.75 -0.65 -9.31
N VAL A 204 2.50 -0.23 -8.30
CA VAL A 204 2.41 -0.83 -6.95
C VAL A 204 0.99 -0.73 -6.40
N MET A 205 0.29 0.40 -6.59
CA MET A 205 -1.11 0.56 -6.19
C MET A 205 -2.04 -0.40 -6.96
N GLY A 206 -1.82 -0.58 -8.26
CA GLY A 206 -2.56 -1.54 -9.07
C GLY A 206 -2.37 -2.99 -8.58
N ALA A 207 -1.13 -3.38 -8.29
CA ALA A 207 -0.83 -4.69 -7.72
C ALA A 207 -1.44 -4.87 -6.32
N PHE A 208 -1.38 -3.82 -5.48
CA PHE A 208 -2.02 -3.79 -4.17
C PHE A 208 -3.53 -3.97 -4.25
N LEU A 209 -4.21 -3.35 -5.21
CA LEU A 209 -5.63 -3.58 -5.42
C LEU A 209 -5.92 -5.08 -5.65
N ILE A 210 -5.10 -5.79 -6.42
CA ILE A 210 -5.35 -7.20 -6.74
C ILE A 210 -5.03 -8.14 -5.58
N HIS A 211 -3.90 -7.94 -4.90
CA HIS A 211 -3.47 -8.79 -3.79
C HIS A 211 -4.19 -8.48 -2.48
N HIS A 212 -4.59 -7.23 -2.28
CA HIS A 212 -5.01 -6.68 -0.99
C HIS A 212 -6.33 -5.88 -1.06
N TYR A 213 -7.22 -6.23 -2.01
CA TYR A 213 -8.47 -5.50 -2.27
C TYR A 213 -9.31 -5.19 -1.02
N ASN A 214 -9.42 -6.13 -0.08
CA ASN A 214 -10.21 -6.00 1.16
C ASN A 214 -9.50 -5.24 2.29
N ILE A 215 -8.22 -4.90 2.14
CA ILE A 215 -7.46 -4.22 3.20
C ILE A 215 -7.91 -2.77 3.27
N LYS A 216 -8.16 -2.29 4.48
CA LYS A 216 -8.55 -0.90 4.71
C LYS A 216 -7.32 -0.01 4.81
N ILE A 217 -7.40 1.13 4.13
CA ILE A 217 -6.45 2.22 4.21
C ILE A 217 -6.99 3.22 5.22
N ARG A 218 -6.17 3.55 6.22
CA ARG A 218 -6.49 4.56 7.22
C ARG A 218 -6.08 5.94 6.73
N PHE A 219 -7.03 6.86 6.73
CA PHE A 219 -6.83 8.26 6.41
C PHE A 219 -6.87 9.11 7.66
N TRP A 220 -5.92 10.02 7.78
CA TRP A 220 -6.02 11.19 8.62
C TRP A 220 -6.84 12.24 7.90
N TYR A 221 -7.69 12.97 8.63
CA TYR A 221 -8.35 14.14 8.08
C TYR A 221 -8.13 15.38 8.94
N PHE A 222 -8.03 16.51 8.26
CA PHE A 222 -8.02 17.84 8.84
C PHE A 222 -9.09 18.68 8.16
N ILE A 223 -10.10 19.06 8.93
CA ILE A 223 -11.21 19.89 8.47
C ILE A 223 -11.13 21.22 9.21
N TRP A 224 -10.81 22.26 8.45
CA TRP A 224 -10.86 23.64 8.93
C TRP A 224 -12.11 24.31 8.38
N LEU A 225 -13.11 24.46 9.25
CA LEU A 225 -14.40 25.12 8.99
C LEU A 225 -14.49 26.38 9.85
N LEU A 226 -14.05 27.52 9.32
CA LEU A 226 -14.13 28.90 9.84
C LEU A 226 -13.70 29.12 11.31
N ILE A 227 -14.35 28.48 12.28
CA ILE A 227 -14.14 28.62 13.73
C ILE A 227 -13.90 27.27 14.42
N ARG A 228 -14.08 26.13 13.72
CA ARG A 228 -13.89 24.78 14.29
C ARG A 228 -12.91 23.97 13.47
N VAL A 229 -11.87 23.51 14.15
CA VAL A 229 -10.92 22.52 13.64
C VAL A 229 -11.39 21.14 14.09
N ARG A 230 -11.58 20.23 13.14
CA ARG A 230 -11.79 18.81 13.43
C ARG A 230 -10.66 17.99 12.84
N VAL A 231 -10.09 17.14 13.69
CA VAL A 231 -9.01 16.22 13.35
C VAL A 231 -9.45 14.82 13.77
N GLY A 232 -9.22 13.84 12.93
CA GLY A 232 -9.52 12.45 13.25
C GLY A 232 -9.00 11.50 12.20
N THR A 233 -9.46 10.25 12.28
CA THR A 233 -9.12 9.21 11.31
C THR A 233 -10.37 8.45 10.87
N PHE A 234 -10.39 8.00 9.63
CA PHE A 234 -11.36 7.03 9.13
C PHE A 234 -10.64 5.99 8.26
N THR A 235 -11.32 4.90 7.96
CA THR A 235 -10.76 3.79 7.18
C THR A 235 -11.65 3.51 5.99
N VAL A 236 -11.05 3.31 4.82
CA VAL A 236 -11.77 2.96 3.59
C VAL A 236 -11.09 1.75 2.95
N ALA A 237 -11.87 0.80 2.45
CA ALA A 237 -11.32 -0.37 1.78
C ALA A 237 -10.59 0.00 0.48
N ALA A 238 -9.49 -0.69 0.18
CA ALA A 238 -8.68 -0.44 -1.00
C ALA A 238 -9.46 -0.61 -2.31
N TYR A 239 -10.40 -1.56 -2.37
CA TYR A 239 -11.29 -1.74 -3.52
C TYR A 239 -12.23 -0.55 -3.79
N VAL A 240 -12.36 0.39 -2.85
CA VAL A 240 -13.10 1.65 -3.07
C VAL A 240 -12.13 2.76 -3.48
N VAL A 241 -11.08 2.95 -2.69
CA VAL A 241 -10.13 4.07 -2.85
C VAL A 241 -9.39 3.99 -4.18
N LEU A 242 -8.81 2.82 -4.50
CA LEU A 242 -7.88 2.69 -5.62
C LEU A 242 -8.60 2.74 -6.98
N PRO A 243 -9.77 2.09 -7.17
CA PRO A 243 -10.56 2.29 -8.39
C PRO A 243 -11.07 3.72 -8.54
N PHE A 244 -11.50 4.37 -7.45
CA PHE A 244 -11.91 5.77 -7.52
C PHE A 244 -10.76 6.68 -7.99
N TRP A 245 -9.57 6.52 -7.41
CA TRP A 245 -8.38 7.25 -7.83
C TRP A 245 -8.02 6.98 -9.30
N PHE A 246 -8.01 5.71 -9.72
CA PHE A 246 -7.74 5.33 -11.11
C PHE A 246 -8.73 5.96 -12.11
N LEU A 247 -10.03 5.97 -11.77
CA LEU A 247 -11.06 6.60 -12.61
C LEU A 247 -10.88 8.12 -12.70
N GLN A 248 -10.45 8.76 -11.61
CA GLN A 248 -10.11 10.18 -11.61
C GLN A 248 -8.90 10.47 -12.51
N GLU A 249 -7.83 9.67 -12.42
CA GLU A 249 -6.66 9.78 -13.30
C GLU A 249 -7.04 9.60 -14.78
N LEU A 250 -7.88 8.59 -15.08
CA LEU A 250 -8.38 8.36 -16.43
C LEU A 250 -9.22 9.54 -16.95
N PHE A 251 -10.07 10.11 -16.10
CA PHE A 251 -10.84 11.30 -16.43
C PHE A 251 -9.94 12.49 -16.74
N TYR A 252 -8.96 12.78 -15.89
CA TYR A 252 -8.00 13.87 -16.11
C TYR A 252 -7.14 13.67 -17.35
N ALA A 253 -6.69 12.44 -17.60
CA ALA A 253 -5.93 12.09 -18.80
C ALA A 253 -6.74 12.31 -20.08
N ARG A 254 -8.03 11.98 -20.06
CA ARG A 254 -8.94 12.13 -21.21
C ARG A 254 -9.34 13.58 -21.46
N GLN A 255 -9.53 14.38 -20.42
CA GLN A 255 -9.89 15.79 -20.55
C GLN A 255 -8.70 16.68 -20.91
N GLY A 256 -7.47 16.18 -20.81
CA GLY A 256 -6.27 16.94 -21.15
C GLY A 256 -6.03 18.12 -20.21
N PHE A 257 -6.44 18.01 -18.93
CA PHE A 257 -6.25 19.10 -17.99
C PHE A 257 -4.75 19.41 -17.81
N ALA A 258 -4.38 20.69 -17.91
CA ALA A 258 -3.03 21.20 -17.70
C ALA A 258 -2.70 21.24 -16.20
N THR A 259 -2.63 20.08 -15.55
CA THR A 259 -2.37 19.93 -14.11
C THR A 259 -0.87 19.86 -13.78
N GLY A 260 0.00 19.82 -14.79
CA GLY A 260 1.42 19.52 -14.62
C GLY A 260 1.71 18.06 -14.24
N THR A 261 0.69 17.18 -14.26
CA THR A 261 0.80 15.76 -13.91
C THR A 261 0.53 14.88 -15.13
N ALA A 262 1.40 13.89 -15.36
CA ALA A 262 1.26 12.96 -16.48
C ALA A 262 0.25 11.83 -16.17
N HIS A 263 -1.04 12.16 -16.20
CA HIS A 263 -2.12 11.24 -15.85
C HIS A 263 -2.11 9.91 -16.65
N TRP A 264 -1.72 9.94 -17.94
CA TRP A 264 -1.58 8.70 -18.72
C TRP A 264 -0.47 7.76 -18.18
N ALA A 265 0.57 8.31 -17.55
CA ALA A 265 1.59 7.49 -16.90
C ALA A 265 1.02 6.77 -15.67
N HIS A 266 0.18 7.45 -14.87
CA HIS A 266 -0.50 6.85 -13.73
C HIS A 266 -1.47 5.75 -14.14
N VAL A 267 -2.32 6.02 -15.14
CA VAL A 267 -3.24 5.03 -15.71
C VAL A 267 -2.46 3.81 -16.21
N GLY A 268 -1.40 4.04 -16.97
CA GLY A 268 -0.59 2.98 -17.53
C GLY A 268 0.13 2.13 -16.49
N GLY A 269 0.77 2.79 -15.52
CA GLY A 269 1.42 2.12 -14.40
C GLY A 269 0.43 1.27 -13.62
N PHE A 270 -0.71 1.84 -13.20
CA PHE A 270 -1.75 1.13 -12.44
C PHE A 270 -2.30 -0.08 -13.19
N ALA A 271 -2.64 0.07 -14.48
CA ALA A 271 -3.15 -1.01 -15.31
C ALA A 271 -2.12 -2.14 -15.47
N PHE A 272 -0.86 -1.78 -15.76
CA PHE A 272 0.25 -2.74 -15.82
C PHE A 272 0.42 -3.49 -14.50
N GLY A 273 0.43 -2.76 -13.38
CA GLY A 273 0.60 -3.32 -12.05
C GLY A 273 -0.49 -4.32 -11.66
N GLY A 274 -1.75 -3.96 -11.94
CA GLY A 274 -2.89 -4.85 -11.74
C GLY A 274 -2.81 -6.08 -12.63
N LEU A 275 -2.50 -5.92 -13.92
CA LEU A 275 -2.35 -7.04 -14.84
C LEU A 275 -1.21 -7.98 -14.42
N PHE A 276 -0.05 -7.42 -14.06
CA PHE A 276 1.09 -8.20 -13.58
C PHE A 276 0.71 -9.02 -12.35
N ALA A 277 0.04 -8.40 -11.37
CA ALA A 277 -0.43 -9.10 -10.17
C ALA A 277 -1.45 -10.21 -10.48
N ILE A 278 -2.33 -10.00 -11.45
CA ILE A 278 -3.26 -11.02 -11.94
C ILE A 278 -2.47 -12.19 -12.53
N VAL A 279 -1.53 -11.91 -13.44
CA VAL A 279 -0.70 -12.92 -14.10
C VAL A 279 0.12 -13.70 -13.09
N THR A 280 0.82 -13.05 -12.16
CA THR A 280 1.60 -13.75 -11.13
C THR A 280 0.71 -14.62 -10.26
N LYS A 281 -0.48 -14.14 -9.88
CA LYS A 281 -1.46 -14.94 -9.13
C LYS A 281 -1.94 -16.16 -9.91
N TYR A 282 -2.04 -16.09 -11.23
CA TYR A 282 -2.36 -17.24 -12.09
C TYR A 282 -1.18 -18.18 -12.30
N LEU A 283 0.03 -17.67 -12.51
CA LEU A 283 1.23 -18.49 -12.68
C LEU A 283 1.61 -19.23 -11.41
N ASP A 284 1.52 -18.57 -10.26
CA ASP A 284 1.71 -19.19 -8.94
C ASP A 284 0.64 -20.27 -8.66
N ARG A 285 -0.54 -20.20 -9.31
CA ARG A 285 -1.54 -21.28 -9.31
C ARG A 285 -1.20 -22.41 -10.28
N GLY A 286 -0.55 -22.10 -11.41
CA GLY A 286 -0.18 -23.08 -12.46
C GLY A 286 0.98 -24.00 -12.07
N GLU A 287 1.93 -23.53 -11.25
CA GLU A 287 2.97 -24.39 -10.66
C GLU A 287 2.41 -25.39 -9.62
N SER A 288 1.10 -25.32 -9.34
CA SER A 288 0.39 -26.20 -8.40
C SER A 288 -0.24 -27.44 -9.06
N GLU A 289 -0.16 -27.62 -10.38
CA GLU A 289 -0.63 -28.83 -11.05
C GLU A 289 0.53 -29.70 -11.55
N PRO A 290 0.81 -30.85 -10.92
CA PRO A 290 1.49 -31.94 -11.60
C PRO A 290 0.49 -32.55 -12.58
N GLY A 291 0.86 -32.50 -13.87
CA GLY A 291 0.07 -33.03 -14.96
C GLY A 291 -0.36 -34.49 -14.78
N SER A 292 -1.45 -34.80 -15.46
CA SER A 292 -2.02 -36.12 -15.69
C SER A 292 -0.96 -37.18 -16.05
N GLY A 293 -0.52 -37.94 -15.07
CA GLY A 293 0.20 -39.20 -15.22
C GLY A 293 -0.60 -40.29 -14.52
N SER A 294 -1.18 -41.19 -15.33
CA SER A 294 -1.88 -42.43 -15.01
C SER A 294 -1.99 -42.84 -13.53
N VAL A 295 -3.23 -42.98 -13.11
CA VAL A 295 -3.70 -43.87 -12.03
C VAL A 295 -2.98 -45.22 -12.09
N SER A 296 -2.21 -45.54 -11.05
CA SER A 296 -1.76 -46.88 -10.73
C SER A 296 -1.64 -47.01 -9.22
N ALA A 297 -2.68 -47.62 -8.64
CA ALA A 297 -2.75 -48.33 -7.37
C ALA A 297 -1.66 -48.02 -6.32
N VAL A 298 -2.02 -47.26 -5.30
CA VAL A 298 -1.49 -47.50 -3.95
C VAL A 298 -2.67 -47.68 -3.02
N GLU A 299 -2.78 -48.92 -2.56
CA GLU A 299 -3.71 -49.46 -1.58
C GLU A 299 -3.82 -48.60 -0.32
N SER A 300 -5.05 -48.55 0.20
CA SER A 300 -5.42 -48.03 1.51
C SER A 300 -4.57 -48.66 2.63
N GLN A 301 -3.66 -47.87 3.20
CA GLN A 301 -3.03 -48.19 4.48
C GLN A 301 -3.91 -47.65 5.63
N PRO A 302 -4.18 -48.43 6.69
CA PRO A 302 -5.08 -48.03 7.77
C PRO A 302 -4.48 -46.95 8.68
N GLU A 303 -5.32 -46.01 9.15
CA GLU A 303 -5.00 -44.87 10.03
C GLU A 303 -4.15 -45.19 11.29
N SER A 304 -4.03 -46.46 11.67
CA SER A 304 -3.25 -46.88 12.83
C SER A 304 -1.73 -46.85 12.61
N SER A 305 -1.25 -46.99 11.37
CA SER A 305 0.20 -46.91 11.07
C SER A 305 0.72 -45.47 11.06
N LEU A 306 -0.10 -44.52 10.62
CA LEU A 306 0.22 -43.08 10.65
C LEU A 306 0.51 -42.56 12.06
N ARG A 307 -0.12 -43.12 13.09
CA ARG A 307 0.17 -42.74 14.49
C ARG A 307 1.51 -43.28 15.00
N GLN A 308 1.98 -44.42 14.49
CA GLN A 308 3.28 -44.99 14.89
C GLN A 308 4.45 -44.29 14.19
N ASP A 309 4.27 -43.85 12.94
CA ASP A 309 5.27 -43.04 12.23
C ASP A 309 5.44 -41.64 12.86
N PHE A 310 4.38 -41.06 13.43
CA PHE A 310 4.43 -39.78 14.14
C PHE A 310 5.18 -39.83 15.48
N ALA A 311 5.11 -40.97 16.20
CA ALA A 311 5.82 -41.15 17.47
C ALA A 311 7.33 -41.40 17.27
N ALA A 312 7.72 -42.01 16.15
CA ALA A 312 9.13 -42.22 15.81
C ALA A 312 9.82 -40.91 15.38
N VAL A 313 9.10 -40.00 14.71
CA VAL A 313 9.65 -38.71 14.24
C VAL A 313 9.82 -37.71 15.39
N THR A 314 8.97 -37.75 16.42
CA THR A 314 9.13 -36.93 17.63
C THR A 314 10.34 -37.33 18.49
N ALA A 315 10.91 -38.53 18.27
CA ALA A 315 12.12 -39.01 18.95
C ALA A 315 13.43 -38.66 18.21
N ALA A 316 13.36 -38.18 16.97
CA ALA A 316 14.53 -37.99 16.09
C ALA A 316 14.89 -36.51 15.84
N ALA A 317 14.63 -35.62 16.80
CA ALA A 317 15.09 -34.23 16.76
C ALA A 317 16.61 -34.15 17.00
N GLY A 318 17.39 -34.39 15.94
CA GLY A 318 18.87 -34.40 16.02
C GLY A 318 19.61 -33.63 14.93
N THR A 319 18.97 -33.17 13.86
CA THR A 319 19.64 -32.42 12.79
C THR A 319 18.79 -31.27 12.24
N GLU A 320 19.41 -30.13 11.95
CA GLU A 320 18.75 -28.96 11.32
C GLU A 320 18.09 -29.31 9.98
N SER A 321 18.63 -30.31 9.27
CA SER A 321 18.14 -30.78 7.98
C SER A 321 16.73 -31.38 8.05
N ALA A 322 16.45 -32.27 9.01
CA ALA A 322 15.15 -32.92 9.13
C ALA A 322 14.04 -31.94 9.54
N ALA A 323 14.39 -31.00 10.43
CA ALA A 323 13.43 -29.97 10.82
C ALA A 323 13.15 -28.97 9.68
N MET A 324 14.11 -28.73 8.77
CA MET A 324 13.88 -27.90 7.59
C MET A 324 12.96 -28.61 6.58
N GLU A 325 13.13 -29.91 6.42
CA GLU A 325 12.23 -30.75 5.62
C GLU A 325 10.80 -30.74 6.18
N GLU A 326 10.65 -30.80 7.51
CA GLU A 326 9.35 -30.71 8.18
C GLU A 326 8.69 -29.33 7.99
N VAL A 327 9.44 -28.23 8.13
CA VAL A 327 8.94 -26.88 7.82
C VAL A 327 8.49 -26.80 6.37
N LEU A 328 9.32 -27.27 5.43
CA LEU A 328 9.00 -27.21 4.00
C LEU A 328 7.76 -28.04 3.66
N ARG A 329 7.60 -29.20 4.30
CA ARG A 329 6.43 -30.07 4.16
C ARG A 329 5.17 -29.41 4.70
N LEU A 330 5.23 -28.82 5.90
CA LEU A 330 4.09 -28.11 6.49
C LEU A 330 3.74 -26.85 5.71
N GLU A 331 4.72 -26.09 5.22
CA GLU A 331 4.47 -24.95 4.33
C GLU A 331 3.81 -25.38 3.02
N THR A 332 4.27 -26.49 2.43
CA THR A 332 3.67 -27.05 1.21
C THR A 332 2.23 -27.50 1.45
N LEU A 333 1.97 -28.16 2.58
CA LEU A 333 0.62 -28.55 2.98
C LEU A 333 -0.28 -27.32 3.17
N LEU A 334 0.17 -26.34 3.96
CA LEU A 334 -0.59 -25.12 4.24
C LEU A 334 -0.81 -24.22 3.01
N ARG A 335 -0.02 -24.37 1.95
CA ARG A 335 -0.31 -23.74 0.65
C ARG A 335 -1.47 -24.40 -0.06
N LYS A 336 -1.59 -25.73 0.03
CA LYS A 336 -2.67 -26.51 -0.59
C LYS A 336 -3.96 -26.46 0.23
N THR A 337 -3.83 -26.51 1.54
CA THR A 337 -4.94 -26.47 2.51
C THR A 337 -4.69 -25.35 3.53
N PRO A 338 -4.88 -24.07 3.16
CA PRO A 338 -4.69 -22.94 4.08
C PRO A 338 -5.57 -23.01 5.33
N GLU A 339 -6.74 -23.64 5.17
CA GLU A 339 -7.75 -23.88 6.21
C GLU A 339 -7.50 -25.17 7.00
N ASP A 340 -6.32 -25.79 6.88
CA ASP A 340 -5.95 -26.92 7.74
C ASP A 340 -5.43 -26.42 9.08
N GLY A 341 -6.34 -26.31 10.06
CA GLY A 341 -6.04 -25.85 11.41
C GLY A 341 -5.01 -26.73 12.13
N THR A 342 -4.96 -28.04 11.81
CA THR A 342 -4.02 -28.99 12.43
C THR A 342 -2.61 -28.76 11.89
N ALA A 343 -2.46 -28.66 10.57
CA ALA A 343 -1.18 -28.31 9.95
C ALA A 343 -0.68 -26.94 10.43
N ARG A 344 -1.59 -25.99 10.64
CA ARG A 344 -1.28 -24.64 11.15
C ARG A 344 -0.76 -24.70 12.58
N LEU A 345 -1.36 -25.54 13.41
CA LEU A 345 -0.95 -25.75 14.80
C LEU A 345 0.42 -26.43 14.90
N GLU A 346 0.68 -27.45 14.07
CA GLU A 346 2.00 -28.10 14.01
C GLU A 346 3.10 -27.13 13.56
N MET A 347 2.80 -26.28 12.57
CA MET A 347 3.71 -25.22 12.16
C MET A 347 4.00 -24.25 13.32
N ALA A 348 2.98 -23.87 14.09
CA ALA A 348 3.16 -23.02 15.28
C ALA A 348 4.12 -23.66 16.30
N ARG A 349 3.92 -24.95 16.60
CA ARG A 349 4.76 -25.71 17.54
C ARG A 349 6.20 -25.85 17.04
N LEU A 350 6.38 -26.15 15.76
CA LEU A 350 7.70 -26.31 15.15
C LEU A 350 8.50 -25.00 15.17
N VAL A 351 7.86 -23.90 14.79
CA VAL A 351 8.44 -22.55 14.82
C VAL A 351 8.77 -22.13 16.25
N TYR A 352 7.90 -22.43 17.21
CA TYR A 352 8.15 -22.18 18.63
C TYR A 352 9.37 -22.95 19.16
N ARG A 353 9.47 -24.26 18.87
CA ARG A 353 10.63 -25.10 19.27
C ARG A 353 11.96 -24.57 18.73
N ARG A 354 11.94 -23.81 17.62
CA ARG A 354 13.11 -23.16 17.03
C ARG A 354 13.46 -21.80 17.65
N GLY A 355 12.69 -21.32 18.63
CA GLY A 355 12.93 -20.07 19.34
C GLY A 355 12.26 -18.84 18.72
N PHE A 356 11.50 -19.00 17.63
CA PHE A 356 10.80 -17.90 16.96
C PHE A 356 9.39 -17.69 17.56
N GLN A 357 9.33 -17.19 18.79
CA GLN A 357 8.05 -17.04 19.51
C GLN A 357 7.04 -16.12 18.79
N GLY A 358 7.50 -15.03 18.18
CA GLY A 358 6.64 -14.11 17.43
C GLY A 358 5.99 -14.78 16.21
N ASP A 359 6.77 -15.52 15.43
CA ASP A 359 6.27 -16.24 14.26
C ASP A 359 5.32 -17.38 14.65
N ALA A 360 5.61 -18.08 15.75
CA ALA A 360 4.71 -19.09 16.29
C ALA A 360 3.33 -18.50 16.62
N MET A 361 3.27 -17.28 17.17
CA MET A 361 2.00 -16.61 17.47
C MET A 361 1.18 -16.27 16.23
N ILE A 362 1.81 -16.01 15.09
CA ILE A 362 1.10 -15.81 13.82
C ILE A 362 0.36 -17.10 13.46
N HIS A 363 1.03 -18.24 13.59
CA HIS A 363 0.44 -19.55 13.31
C HIS A 363 -0.62 -19.95 14.34
N TYR A 364 -0.43 -19.68 15.63
CA TYR A 364 -1.45 -19.93 16.66
C TYR A 364 -2.72 -19.10 16.44
N ASN A 365 -2.59 -17.81 16.11
CA ASN A 365 -3.75 -16.96 15.83
C ASN A 365 -4.53 -17.44 14.60
N ARG A 366 -3.83 -17.80 13.51
CA ARG A 366 -4.46 -18.35 12.31
C ARG A 366 -5.09 -19.72 12.54
N ALA A 367 -4.45 -20.58 13.35
CA ALA A 367 -5.04 -21.86 13.71
C ALA A 367 -6.37 -21.67 14.45
N LEU A 368 -6.44 -20.72 15.38
CA LEU A 368 -7.69 -20.37 16.07
C LEU A 368 -8.76 -19.85 15.10
N GLU A 369 -8.41 -18.99 14.15
CA GLU A 369 -9.34 -18.48 13.14
C GLU A 369 -9.98 -19.62 12.33
N THR A 370 -9.15 -20.54 11.83
CA THR A 370 -9.62 -21.73 11.12
C THR A 370 -10.50 -22.62 12.00
N LEU A 371 -10.14 -22.83 13.26
CA LEU A 371 -10.94 -23.60 14.22
C LEU A 371 -12.29 -22.91 14.52
N PHE A 372 -12.35 -21.58 14.39
CA PHE A 372 -13.62 -20.86 14.51
C PHE A 372 -14.54 -21.12 13.33
N GLU A 373 -13.98 -21.19 12.12
CA GLU A 373 -14.72 -21.47 10.88
C GLU A 373 -15.26 -22.90 10.85
N THR A 374 -14.48 -23.87 11.34
CA THR A 374 -14.90 -25.28 11.42
C THR A 374 -15.77 -25.60 12.65
N GLU A 375 -16.05 -24.60 13.49
CA GLU A 375 -16.71 -24.75 14.80
C GLU A 375 -16.05 -25.81 15.72
N ASP A 376 -14.73 -26.05 15.60
CA ASP A 376 -13.99 -27.00 16.43
C ASP A 376 -13.63 -26.40 17.81
N VAL A 377 -14.55 -26.62 18.75
CA VAL A 377 -14.49 -26.11 20.12
C VAL A 377 -13.33 -26.72 20.92
N GLU A 378 -13.11 -28.02 20.78
CA GLU A 378 -12.07 -28.72 21.54
C GLU A 378 -10.68 -28.32 21.04
N GLY A 379 -10.51 -28.21 19.72
CA GLY A 379 -9.30 -27.66 19.12
C GLY A 379 -9.00 -26.26 19.62
N ALA A 380 -9.98 -25.35 19.59
CA ALA A 380 -9.79 -23.97 20.05
C ALA A 380 -9.43 -23.90 21.55
N LEU A 381 -10.06 -24.73 22.39
CA LEU A 381 -9.75 -24.83 23.82
C LEU A 381 -8.32 -25.34 24.05
N ASN A 382 -7.89 -26.34 23.29
CA ASN A 382 -6.57 -26.95 23.41
C ASN A 382 -5.47 -25.97 22.99
N VAL A 383 -5.67 -25.27 21.86
CA VAL A 383 -4.74 -24.21 21.43
C VAL A 383 -4.62 -23.12 22.48
N PHE A 384 -5.75 -22.66 23.04
CA PHE A 384 -5.70 -21.65 24.10
C PHE A 384 -4.95 -22.13 25.35
N LYS A 385 -5.19 -23.37 25.79
CA LYS A 385 -4.48 -23.96 26.94
C LYS A 385 -2.99 -24.09 26.67
N GLU A 386 -2.62 -24.51 25.47
CA GLU A 386 -1.22 -24.64 25.04
C GLU A 386 -0.52 -23.29 25.06
N VAL A 387 -1.05 -22.29 24.36
CA VAL A 387 -0.50 -20.93 24.32
C VAL A 387 -0.41 -20.32 25.73
N LYS A 388 -1.38 -20.62 26.60
CA LYS A 388 -1.33 -20.22 28.01
C LYS A 388 -0.23 -20.94 28.78
N GLY A 389 -0.05 -22.24 28.57
CA GLY A 389 1.03 -23.04 29.16
C GLY A 389 2.42 -22.57 28.74
N LEU A 390 2.54 -22.07 27.51
CA LEU A 390 3.76 -21.42 27.00
C LEU A 390 3.98 -20.00 27.53
N GLY A 391 3.03 -19.43 28.30
CA GLY A 391 3.10 -18.05 28.78
C GLY A 391 2.74 -16.99 27.73
N MET A 392 2.45 -17.39 26.49
CA MET A 392 2.23 -16.53 25.32
C MET A 392 0.77 -16.09 25.10
N HIS A 393 -0.14 -16.42 26.01
CA HIS A 393 -1.56 -16.00 25.92
C HIS A 393 -1.75 -14.47 25.91
N GLN A 394 -0.73 -13.71 26.34
CA GLN A 394 -0.70 -12.25 26.23
C GLN A 394 -0.39 -11.74 24.82
N ASP A 395 -0.09 -12.62 23.87
CA ASP A 395 0.19 -12.27 22.48
C ASP A 395 -0.92 -12.71 21.53
N LEU A 396 -1.97 -13.37 22.04
CA LEU A 396 -3.19 -13.64 21.27
C LEU A 396 -3.84 -12.32 20.87
N SER A 397 -4.35 -12.27 19.64
CA SER A 397 -5.07 -11.10 19.12
C SER A 397 -6.32 -10.83 19.97
N GLU A 398 -6.73 -9.56 20.04
CA GLU A 398 -7.94 -9.17 20.76
C GLU A 398 -9.17 -9.95 20.26
N SER A 399 -9.29 -10.06 18.93
CA SER A 399 -10.34 -10.80 18.24
C SER A 399 -10.35 -12.27 18.67
N ASN A 400 -9.20 -12.96 18.56
CA ASN A 400 -9.12 -14.39 18.85
C ASN A 400 -9.40 -14.68 20.32
N LEU A 401 -8.91 -13.85 21.24
CA LEU A 401 -9.20 -14.02 22.65
C LEU A 401 -10.70 -13.89 22.96
N TYR A 402 -11.39 -12.93 22.33
CA TYR A 402 -12.83 -12.76 22.51
C TYR A 402 -13.65 -13.88 21.84
N HIS A 403 -13.29 -14.27 20.60
CA HIS A 403 -13.99 -15.31 19.86
C HIS A 403 -13.80 -16.70 20.47
N THR A 404 -12.62 -17.02 21.02
CA THR A 404 -12.44 -18.23 21.82
C THR A 404 -13.39 -18.24 23.02
N ALA A 405 -13.52 -17.12 23.75
CA ALA A 405 -14.43 -17.04 24.89
C ALA A 405 -15.91 -17.22 24.49
N LEU A 406 -16.33 -16.59 23.39
CA LEU A 406 -17.69 -16.75 22.83
C LEU A 406 -17.97 -18.18 22.39
N MET A 407 -17.05 -18.81 21.69
CA MET A 407 -17.20 -20.18 21.22
C MET A 407 -17.34 -21.15 22.41
N LEU A 408 -16.52 -20.97 23.44
CA LEU A 408 -16.60 -21.76 24.67
C LEU A 408 -17.90 -21.51 25.43
N GLU A 409 -18.40 -20.28 25.47
CA GLU A 409 -19.71 -19.94 26.06
C GLU A 409 -20.84 -20.67 25.32
N LYS A 410 -20.89 -20.56 23.99
CA LYS A 410 -21.92 -21.19 23.12
C LYS A 410 -21.99 -22.70 23.34
N ASN A 411 -20.85 -23.33 23.60
CA ASN A 411 -20.70 -24.78 23.71
C ASN A 411 -20.59 -25.30 25.16
N GLY A 412 -20.96 -24.49 26.16
CA GLY A 412 -21.11 -24.96 27.54
C GLY A 412 -19.83 -25.01 28.39
N TYR A 413 -18.69 -24.58 27.86
CA TYR A 413 -17.41 -24.47 28.58
C TYR A 413 -17.34 -23.20 29.46
N TYR A 414 -18.36 -23.00 30.29
CA TYR A 414 -18.61 -21.74 31.02
C TYR A 414 -17.47 -21.28 31.91
N LYS A 415 -16.80 -22.18 32.63
CA LYS A 415 -15.65 -21.84 33.49
C LYS A 415 -14.47 -21.32 32.67
N ALA A 416 -14.20 -21.95 31.52
CA ALA A 416 -13.13 -21.52 30.62
C ALA A 416 -13.49 -20.19 29.96
N ALA A 417 -14.72 -20.04 29.44
CA ALA A 417 -15.20 -18.79 28.86
C ALA A 417 -15.07 -17.60 29.84
N VAL A 418 -15.48 -17.75 31.11
CA VAL A 418 -15.33 -16.72 32.13
C VAL A 418 -13.86 -16.39 32.41
N SER A 419 -12.98 -17.41 32.44
CA SER A 419 -11.54 -17.20 32.61
C SER A 419 -10.94 -16.35 31.49
N ILE A 420 -11.32 -16.65 30.23
CA ILE A 420 -10.83 -15.93 29.05
C ILE A 420 -11.43 -14.52 28.97
N PHE A 421 -12.75 -14.37 29.19
CA PHE A 421 -13.36 -13.04 29.26
C PHE A 421 -12.75 -12.19 30.37
N GLY A 422 -12.44 -12.77 31.53
CA GLY A 422 -11.75 -12.06 32.61
C GLY A 422 -10.37 -11.53 32.17
N ALA A 423 -9.57 -12.36 31.48
CA ALA A 423 -8.30 -11.94 30.91
C ALA A 423 -8.48 -10.83 29.86
N TYR A 424 -9.48 -10.97 28.99
CA TYR A 424 -9.84 -9.99 27.97
C TYR A 424 -10.22 -8.62 28.57
N ILE A 425 -11.13 -8.60 29.56
CA ILE A 425 -11.64 -7.39 30.22
C ILE A 425 -10.50 -6.60 30.89
N LYS A 426 -9.54 -7.32 31.48
CA LYS A 426 -8.36 -6.72 32.13
C LYS A 426 -7.37 -6.16 31.11
N ARG A 427 -7.18 -6.86 29.99
CA ARG A 427 -6.17 -6.53 28.97
C ARG A 427 -6.60 -5.42 28.03
N PHE A 428 -7.89 -5.31 27.69
CA PHE A 428 -8.39 -4.39 26.67
C PHE A 428 -9.40 -3.36 27.21
N PRO A 429 -8.98 -2.44 28.12
CA PRO A 429 -9.88 -1.52 28.81
C PRO A 429 -10.64 -0.55 27.88
N ARG A 430 -10.12 -0.29 26.68
CA ARG A 430 -10.70 0.63 25.68
C ARG A 430 -11.43 -0.09 24.55
N SER A 431 -11.57 -1.41 24.60
CA SER A 431 -12.23 -2.15 23.53
C SER A 431 -13.72 -1.83 23.46
N PRO A 432 -14.30 -1.64 22.25
CA PRO A 432 -15.74 -1.51 22.09
C PRO A 432 -16.50 -2.78 22.50
N MET A 433 -15.85 -3.95 22.49
CA MET A 433 -16.47 -5.24 22.84
C MET A 433 -16.38 -5.55 24.33
N ARG A 434 -15.69 -4.72 25.12
CA ARG A 434 -15.49 -4.92 26.57
C ARG A 434 -16.79 -4.89 27.37
N ALA A 435 -17.71 -3.98 27.07
CA ALA A 435 -19.01 -3.95 27.74
C ALA A 435 -19.77 -5.28 27.55
N GLY A 436 -19.76 -5.81 26.32
CA GLY A 436 -20.33 -7.11 25.99
C GLY A 436 -19.65 -8.27 26.72
N ALA A 437 -18.31 -8.26 26.82
CA ALA A 437 -17.55 -9.26 27.58
C ALA A 437 -17.92 -9.26 29.08
N ILE A 438 -18.02 -8.08 29.69
CA ILE A 438 -18.40 -7.95 31.12
C ILE A 438 -19.82 -8.45 31.32
N TYR A 439 -20.76 -8.05 30.46
CA TYR A 439 -22.15 -8.50 30.52
C TYR A 439 -22.27 -10.02 30.41
N ARG A 440 -21.63 -10.63 29.39
CA ARG A 440 -21.62 -12.08 29.21
C ARG A 440 -21.00 -12.80 30.41
N THR A 441 -19.89 -12.28 30.93
CA THR A 441 -19.25 -12.82 32.15
C THR A 441 -20.24 -12.83 33.32
N ALA A 442 -20.96 -11.73 33.55
CA ALA A 442 -21.96 -11.65 34.60
C ALA A 442 -23.11 -12.67 34.39
N GLN A 443 -23.62 -12.79 33.17
CA GLN A 443 -24.70 -13.73 32.84
C GLN A 443 -24.27 -15.19 33.02
N ILE A 444 -23.06 -15.56 32.58
CA ILE A 444 -22.52 -16.91 32.78
C ILE A 444 -22.35 -17.19 34.28
N LEU A 445 -21.76 -16.26 35.04
CA LEU A 445 -21.56 -16.40 36.48
C LEU A 445 -22.88 -16.60 37.24
N ARG A 446 -23.91 -15.82 36.89
CA ARG A 446 -25.23 -15.89 37.53
C ARG A 446 -25.98 -17.16 37.14
N ASN A 447 -26.20 -17.35 35.84
CA ASN A 447 -27.17 -18.33 35.34
C ASN A 447 -26.58 -19.73 35.17
N LYS A 448 -25.28 -19.83 34.90
CA LYS A 448 -24.62 -21.11 34.58
C LYS A 448 -23.72 -21.61 35.70
N LEU A 449 -22.97 -20.72 36.35
CA LEU A 449 -22.05 -21.08 37.44
C LEU A 449 -22.60 -20.84 38.85
N ARG A 450 -23.78 -20.20 38.99
CA ARG A 450 -24.45 -19.89 40.26
C ARG A 450 -23.53 -19.16 41.27
N ASN A 451 -22.64 -18.30 40.78
CA ASN A 451 -21.76 -17.47 41.61
C ASN A 451 -22.29 -16.04 41.65
N GLU A 452 -23.28 -15.81 42.53
CA GLU A 452 -23.96 -14.52 42.68
C GLU A 452 -23.01 -13.38 43.08
N SER A 453 -22.02 -13.65 43.93
CA SER A 453 -21.05 -12.63 44.37
C SER A 453 -20.23 -12.09 43.19
N LEU A 454 -19.63 -12.96 42.38
CA LEU A 454 -18.85 -12.52 41.21
C LEU A 454 -19.75 -11.93 40.12
N ALA A 455 -20.96 -12.47 39.92
CA ALA A 455 -21.92 -11.90 38.98
C ALA A 455 -22.30 -10.46 39.38
N HIS A 456 -22.54 -10.22 40.68
CA HIS A 456 -22.83 -8.89 41.20
C HIS A 456 -21.65 -7.92 40.97
N SER A 457 -20.41 -8.37 41.25
CA SER A 457 -19.20 -7.58 40.99
C SER A 457 -19.03 -7.23 39.51
N ALA A 458 -19.28 -8.18 38.60
CA ALA A 458 -19.21 -7.93 37.16
C ALA A 458 -20.29 -6.93 36.70
N MET A 459 -21.53 -7.05 37.22
CA MET A 459 -22.60 -6.08 36.91
C MET A 459 -22.35 -4.69 37.52
N ALA A 460 -21.73 -4.63 38.69
CA ALA A 460 -21.31 -3.36 39.30
C ALA A 460 -20.22 -2.68 38.46
N LEU A 461 -19.25 -3.44 37.97
CA LEU A 461 -18.23 -2.96 37.04
C LEU A 461 -18.85 -2.42 35.75
N LEU A 462 -19.80 -3.16 35.16
CA LEU A 462 -20.50 -2.74 33.93
C LEU A 462 -21.26 -1.42 34.14
N ARG A 463 -22.03 -1.30 35.22
CA ARG A 463 -22.79 -0.07 35.54
C ARG A 463 -21.90 1.14 35.78
N ARG A 464 -20.75 0.94 36.43
CA ARG A 464 -19.80 2.00 36.73
C ARG A 464 -19.13 2.55 35.48
N GLU A 465 -18.77 1.66 34.54
CA GLU A 465 -17.93 2.04 33.38
C GLU A 465 -18.73 2.24 32.09
N TYR A 466 -19.93 1.66 31.99
CA TYR A 466 -20.80 1.72 30.81
C TYR A 466 -22.28 1.92 31.21
N PRO A 467 -22.65 3.06 31.82
CA PRO A 467 -24.02 3.33 32.26
C PRO A 467 -25.03 3.29 31.11
N ASP A 468 -24.67 3.82 29.93
CA ASP A 468 -25.54 3.84 28.74
C ASP A 468 -25.83 2.44 28.19
N TYR A 469 -24.86 1.53 28.30
CA TYR A 469 -25.03 0.14 27.89
C TYR A 469 -26.06 -0.58 28.77
N CYS A 470 -26.06 -0.28 30.08
CA CYS A 470 -27.08 -0.80 31.00
C CYS A 470 -28.47 -0.21 30.74
N ALA A 471 -28.57 1.04 30.31
CA ALA A 471 -29.84 1.66 29.96
C ALA A 471 -30.48 1.01 28.72
N GLN A 472 -29.66 0.57 27.76
CA GLN A 472 -30.14 -0.13 26.54
C GLN A 472 -30.42 -1.62 26.78
N ALA A 473 -29.69 -2.27 27.67
CA ALA A 473 -29.91 -3.68 28.02
C ALA A 473 -31.02 -3.89 29.07
N GLY A 474 -31.54 -2.80 29.65
CA GLY A 474 -32.64 -2.79 30.60
C GLY A 474 -34.00 -2.66 29.91
N SER A 475 -34.39 -3.68 29.14
CA SER A 475 -35.76 -3.96 28.71
C SER A 475 -36.00 -5.45 28.70
#